data_AF-A0A7C6K203-F1
#
_entry.id   AF-A0A7C6K203-F1
#
_cell.length_a   1.000
_cell.length_b   1.000
_cell.length_c   1.000
_cell.angle_alpha   90.00
_cell.angle_beta   90.00
_cell.angle_gamma   90.00
#
_symmetry.space_group_name_H-M   'P 1'
#
loop_
_entity.id
_entity.type
_entity.pdbx_description
1 polymer ?
#
loop_
_entity_poly.entity_id
_entity_poly.type
_entity_poly.pdbx_seq_one_letter_code
_entity_poly.pdbx_strand_id
1 'polypeptide(L)'
;MSEKDKVTKKVEEEKKEEVKAEVELTSAEERIKEEEQIRARVSDFKPLVKSDTKFDFKTLKYANLYLSMYKRKSWVLSLVIAIAALGMAVYSAIASQWAFFVIFLLFVAVIAYQALTVEKKIDQELVKYFKNRAVGGQEVALNKEMILVENKNSTIPFVYEWNDIKSADEIKDFVYLFLSAQAPIIIDKERLIVGDVALLQSILKEKFPEKGYKVMEKDIAKRKITFEHAKVEEEDKVEIVKLSAEEEAQVKKEQDQKVAEKIKDEEGKK
;
A
#
# COMPACT_ATOMS: atom_id res chain seq x y z
N MET A 1 25.37 10.10 -48.23
CA MET A 1 24.69 10.98 -47.26
C MET A 1 25.43 12.30 -47.25
N SER A 2 24.75 13.37 -47.63
CA SER A 2 25.34 14.71 -47.77
C SER A 2 25.69 15.27 -46.40
N GLU A 3 26.76 16.07 -46.31
CA GLU A 3 27.16 16.77 -45.08
C GLU A 3 26.03 17.64 -44.50
N LYS A 4 25.13 18.11 -45.37
CA LYS A 4 23.88 18.80 -45.00
C LYS A 4 22.88 17.91 -44.25
N ASP A 5 22.81 16.61 -44.54
CA ASP A 5 21.88 15.68 -43.87
C ASP A 5 22.31 15.38 -42.42
N LYS A 6 23.63 15.42 -42.13
CA LYS A 6 24.15 15.24 -40.76
C LYS A 6 23.92 16.45 -39.86
N VAL A 7 24.06 17.66 -40.40
CA VAL A 7 23.83 18.91 -39.65
C VAL A 7 22.34 19.06 -39.31
N THR A 8 21.45 18.75 -40.26
CA THR A 8 20.00 18.88 -40.04
C THR A 8 19.49 17.90 -38.97
N LYS A 9 20.03 16.67 -38.94
CA LYS A 9 19.69 15.66 -37.92
C LYS A 9 20.15 16.04 -36.50
N LYS A 10 21.34 16.66 -36.40
CA LYS A 10 21.91 17.10 -35.12
C LYS A 10 21.12 18.27 -34.51
N VAL A 11 20.72 19.23 -35.35
CA VAL A 11 19.87 20.37 -34.95
C VAL A 11 18.46 19.91 -34.55
N GLU A 12 17.96 18.84 -35.16
CA GLU A 12 16.65 18.26 -34.81
C GLU A 12 16.68 17.41 -33.53
N GLU A 13 17.83 16.80 -33.18
CA GLU A 13 18.05 16.14 -31.88
C GLU A 13 18.21 17.16 -30.74
N GLU A 14 19.01 18.22 -30.93
CA GLU A 14 19.17 19.29 -29.93
C GLU A 14 17.84 20.00 -29.63
N LYS A 15 17.03 20.30 -30.66
CA LYS A 15 15.68 20.85 -30.45
C LYS A 15 14.73 19.89 -29.73
N LYS A 16 14.89 18.57 -29.88
CA LYS A 16 14.07 17.59 -29.15
C LYS A 16 14.50 17.45 -27.70
N GLU A 17 15.79 17.59 -27.40
CA GLU A 17 16.31 17.65 -26.03
C GLU A 17 15.89 18.94 -25.32
N GLU A 18 15.95 20.10 -25.98
CA GLU A 18 15.47 21.37 -25.42
C GLU A 18 13.98 21.33 -25.09
N VAL A 19 13.14 20.80 -26.01
CA VAL A 19 11.69 20.67 -25.77
C VAL A 19 11.39 19.67 -24.64
N LYS A 20 12.18 18.59 -24.50
CA LYS A 20 12.03 17.67 -23.35
C LYS A 20 12.44 18.33 -22.04
N ALA A 21 13.53 19.09 -22.03
CA ALA A 21 13.99 19.80 -20.84
C ALA A 21 13.00 20.90 -20.41
N GLU A 22 12.40 21.63 -21.35
CA GLU A 22 11.35 22.62 -21.04
C GLU A 22 10.08 21.98 -20.51
N VAL A 23 9.67 20.81 -21.03
CA VAL A 23 8.52 20.04 -20.53
C VAL A 23 8.78 19.47 -19.12
N GLU A 24 10.01 19.06 -18.83
CA GLU A 24 10.40 18.62 -17.48
C GLU A 24 10.47 19.78 -16.49
N LEU A 25 10.95 20.96 -16.91
CA LEU A 25 11.02 22.17 -16.08
C LEU A 25 9.64 22.73 -15.77
N THR A 26 8.74 22.81 -16.75
CA THR A 26 7.35 23.25 -16.55
C THR A 26 6.59 22.29 -15.62
N SER A 27 6.80 20.98 -15.75
CA SER A 27 6.27 19.95 -14.84
C SER A 27 6.82 20.10 -13.41
N ALA A 28 8.10 20.46 -13.25
CA ALA A 28 8.70 20.69 -11.95
C ALA A 28 8.18 21.97 -11.27
N GLU A 29 7.99 23.06 -12.03
CA GLU A 29 7.42 24.31 -11.52
C GLU A 29 5.95 24.18 -11.10
N GLU A 30 5.15 23.40 -11.83
CA GLU A 30 3.78 23.09 -11.44
C GLU A 30 3.72 22.30 -10.12
N ARG A 31 4.62 21.33 -9.94
CA ARG A 31 4.74 20.57 -8.68
C ARG A 31 5.12 21.46 -7.50
N ILE A 32 6.06 22.38 -7.69
CA ILE A 32 6.47 23.32 -6.65
C ILE A 32 5.30 24.24 -6.25
N LYS A 33 4.53 24.74 -7.24
CA LYS A 33 3.34 25.55 -6.96
C LYS A 33 2.25 24.77 -6.24
N GLU A 34 2.03 23.51 -6.59
CA GLU A 34 1.08 22.63 -5.91
C GLU A 34 1.52 22.34 -4.46
N GLU A 35 2.82 22.07 -4.25
CA GLU A 35 3.40 21.89 -2.91
C GLU A 35 3.28 23.13 -2.03
N GLU A 36 3.53 24.32 -2.58
CA GLU A 36 3.36 25.59 -1.85
C GLU A 36 1.90 25.84 -1.48
N GLN A 37 0.95 25.55 -2.39
CA GLN A 37 -0.48 25.67 -2.11
C GLN A 37 -0.94 24.69 -1.02
N ILE A 38 -0.43 23.46 -1.03
CA ILE A 38 -0.72 22.46 0.01
C ILE A 38 -0.16 22.96 1.35
N ARG A 39 1.08 23.45 1.40
CA ARG A 39 1.69 23.97 2.62
C ARG A 39 0.94 25.19 3.17
N ALA A 40 0.49 26.09 2.31
CA ALA A 40 -0.34 27.23 2.71
C ALA A 40 -1.70 26.80 3.28
N ARG A 41 -2.34 25.76 2.71
CA ARG A 41 -3.57 25.18 3.28
C ARG A 41 -3.32 24.51 4.63
N VAL A 42 -2.16 23.90 4.82
CA VAL A 42 -1.77 23.24 6.06
C VAL A 42 -1.50 24.25 7.19
N SER A 43 -0.91 25.41 6.89
CA SER A 43 -0.57 26.41 7.92
C SER A 43 -1.78 26.99 8.64
N ASP A 44 -2.91 27.11 7.95
CA ASP A 44 -4.17 27.62 8.53
C ASP A 44 -5.05 26.50 9.13
N PHE A 45 -4.61 25.24 9.02
CA PHE A 45 -5.39 24.10 9.46
C PHE A 45 -5.35 23.92 10.98
N LYS A 46 -6.50 24.15 11.63
CA LYS A 46 -6.70 23.82 13.04
C LYS A 46 -7.36 22.44 13.17
N PRO A 47 -6.66 21.41 13.68
CA PRO A 47 -7.23 20.09 13.83
C PRO A 47 -8.25 20.05 14.97
N LEU A 48 -9.44 19.53 14.69
CA LEU A 48 -10.43 19.17 15.72
C LEU A 48 -10.17 17.79 16.30
N VAL A 49 -9.69 16.87 15.46
CA VAL A 49 -9.26 15.53 15.87
C VAL A 49 -7.91 15.24 15.23
N LYS A 50 -6.95 14.69 15.97
CA LYS A 50 -5.65 14.24 15.45
C LYS A 50 -5.35 12.84 15.97
N SER A 51 -4.87 11.94 15.11
CA SER A 51 -4.51 10.56 15.41
C SER A 51 -3.12 10.23 14.86
N ASP A 52 -2.30 9.49 15.61
CA ASP A 52 -1.07 8.87 15.09
C ASP A 52 -1.26 7.36 14.96
N THR A 53 -1.64 6.94 13.77
CA THR A 53 -1.86 5.54 13.44
C THR A 53 -0.53 4.90 13.06
N LYS A 54 -0.07 3.90 13.81
CA LYS A 54 1.03 3.03 13.36
C LYS A 54 0.49 1.89 12.52
N PHE A 55 1.16 1.62 11.40
CA PHE A 55 0.89 0.45 10.56
C PHE A 55 1.53 -0.80 11.16
N ASP A 56 1.15 -1.10 12.41
CA ASP A 56 1.56 -2.32 13.11
C ASP A 56 0.82 -3.54 12.53
N PHE A 57 1.28 -4.75 12.87
CA PHE A 57 0.67 -6.00 12.41
C PHE A 57 -0.82 -6.09 12.76
N LYS A 58 -1.23 -5.60 13.94
CA LYS A 58 -2.64 -5.50 14.37
C LYS A 58 -3.43 -4.69 13.33
N THR A 59 -3.00 -3.46 13.06
CA THR A 59 -3.67 -2.51 12.16
C THR A 59 -3.82 -3.07 10.75
N LEU A 60 -2.74 -3.59 10.15
CA LEU A 60 -2.78 -4.13 8.79
C LEU A 60 -3.55 -5.44 8.68
N LYS A 61 -3.49 -6.32 9.70
CA LYS A 61 -4.30 -7.54 9.74
C LYS A 61 -5.78 -7.21 9.76
N TYR A 62 -6.23 -6.33 10.66
CA TYR A 62 -7.63 -5.91 10.72
C TYR A 62 -8.08 -5.24 9.43
N ALA A 63 -7.26 -4.37 8.84
CA ALA A 63 -7.57 -3.70 7.58
C ALA A 63 -7.75 -4.69 6.42
N ASN A 64 -6.79 -5.61 6.22
CA ASN A 64 -6.84 -6.59 5.14
C ASN A 64 -8.00 -7.57 5.30
N LEU A 65 -8.24 -8.00 6.54
CA LEU A 65 -9.30 -8.92 6.87
C LEU A 65 -10.69 -8.27 6.67
N TYR A 66 -10.84 -7.00 7.05
CA TYR A 66 -12.04 -6.21 6.77
C TYR A 66 -12.28 -6.05 5.26
N LEU A 67 -11.24 -5.64 4.52
CA LEU A 67 -11.30 -5.45 3.08
C LEU A 67 -11.72 -6.74 2.36
N SER A 68 -11.13 -7.88 2.74
CA SER A 68 -11.42 -9.17 2.11
C SER A 68 -12.85 -9.64 2.42
N MET A 69 -13.24 -9.66 3.69
CA MET A 69 -14.52 -10.25 4.09
C MET A 69 -15.73 -9.36 3.83
N TYR A 70 -15.63 -8.04 4.03
CA TYR A 70 -16.80 -7.17 4.07
C TYR A 70 -16.86 -6.21 2.88
N LYS A 71 -15.74 -5.58 2.52
CA LYS A 71 -15.75 -4.54 1.48
C LYS A 71 -15.76 -5.13 0.08
N ARG A 72 -14.80 -6.02 -0.23
CA ARG A 72 -14.67 -6.66 -1.54
C ARG A 72 -15.64 -7.82 -1.74
N LYS A 73 -16.23 -8.32 -0.64
CA LYS A 73 -17.14 -9.47 -0.64
C LYS A 73 -16.55 -10.65 -1.43
N SER A 74 -15.25 -10.89 -1.32
CA SER A 74 -14.55 -11.93 -2.09
C SER A 74 -15.15 -13.31 -1.84
N TRP A 75 -15.68 -13.53 -0.63
CA TRP A 75 -16.41 -14.74 -0.24
C TRP A 75 -17.67 -14.99 -1.08
N VAL A 76 -18.35 -13.95 -1.57
CA VAL A 76 -19.56 -14.10 -2.41
C VAL A 76 -19.17 -14.71 -3.75
N LEU A 77 -18.09 -14.21 -4.36
CA LEU A 77 -17.57 -14.79 -5.61
C LEU A 77 -17.15 -16.25 -5.39
N SER A 78 -16.43 -16.54 -4.30
CA SER A 78 -16.05 -17.90 -3.94
C SER A 78 -17.27 -18.81 -3.74
N LEU A 79 -18.36 -18.30 -3.15
CA LEU A 79 -19.60 -19.03 -2.95
C LEU A 79 -20.30 -19.34 -4.28
N VAL A 80 -20.39 -18.36 -5.19
CA VAL A 80 -20.99 -18.55 -6.52
C VAL A 80 -20.22 -19.60 -7.32
N ILE A 81 -18.88 -19.54 -7.31
CA ILE A 81 -18.03 -20.53 -7.98
C ILE A 81 -18.20 -21.92 -7.36
N ALA A 82 -18.29 -22.01 -6.02
CA ALA A 82 -18.52 -23.28 -5.33
C ALA A 82 -19.87 -23.90 -5.71
N ILE A 83 -20.94 -23.10 -5.76
CA ILE A 83 -22.28 -23.57 -6.19
C ILE A 83 -22.24 -24.05 -7.65
N ALA A 84 -21.61 -23.29 -8.55
CA ALA A 84 -21.47 -23.67 -9.95
C ALA A 84 -20.68 -24.98 -10.11
N ALA A 85 -19.56 -25.13 -9.38
CA ALA A 85 -18.76 -26.36 -9.39
C ALA A 85 -19.54 -27.55 -8.84
N LEU A 86 -20.36 -27.35 -7.81
CA LEU A 86 -21.21 -28.40 -7.25
C LEU A 86 -22.31 -28.82 -8.24
N GLY A 87 -22.92 -27.87 -8.95
CA GLY A 87 -23.86 -28.14 -10.04
C GLY A 87 -23.22 -28.96 -11.16
N MET A 88 -21.99 -28.62 -11.56
CA MET A 88 -21.22 -29.36 -12.56
C MET A 88 -20.88 -30.77 -12.09
N ALA A 89 -20.53 -30.95 -10.81
CA ALA A 89 -20.31 -32.27 -10.24
C ALA A 89 -21.58 -33.15 -10.36
N VAL A 90 -22.74 -32.63 -9.93
CA VAL A 90 -24.01 -33.37 -10.04
C VAL A 90 -24.34 -33.72 -11.49
N TYR A 91 -24.15 -32.79 -12.42
CA TYR A 91 -24.35 -33.06 -13.85
C TYR A 91 -23.41 -34.16 -14.37
N SER A 92 -22.12 -34.10 -14.03
CA SER A 92 -21.14 -35.12 -14.42
C SER A 92 -21.46 -36.51 -13.83
N ALA A 93 -22.03 -36.58 -12.63
CA ALA A 93 -22.49 -37.84 -12.05
C ALA A 93 -23.68 -38.43 -12.84
N ILE A 94 -24.66 -37.60 -13.21
CA ILE A 94 -25.81 -38.04 -14.02
C ILE A 94 -25.36 -38.48 -15.42
N ALA A 95 -24.41 -37.76 -16.02
CA ALA A 95 -23.84 -38.08 -17.33
C ALA A 95 -22.84 -39.26 -17.30
N SER A 96 -22.68 -39.94 -16.15
CA SER A 96 -21.73 -41.05 -15.95
C SER A 96 -20.25 -40.69 -16.22
N GLN A 97 -19.92 -39.41 -16.16
CA GLN A 97 -18.58 -38.86 -16.32
C GLN A 97 -17.86 -38.78 -14.97
N TRP A 98 -17.59 -39.94 -14.38
CA TRP A 98 -17.05 -40.05 -13.01
C TRP A 98 -15.71 -39.33 -12.79
N ALA A 99 -14.85 -39.26 -13.82
CA ALA A 99 -13.59 -38.52 -13.73
C ALA A 99 -13.83 -37.02 -13.48
N PHE A 100 -14.77 -36.41 -14.23
CA PHE A 100 -15.12 -35.00 -14.05
C PHE A 100 -15.85 -34.75 -12.74
N PHE A 101 -16.69 -35.68 -12.27
CA PHE A 101 -17.31 -35.60 -10.95
C PHE A 101 -16.26 -35.46 -9.83
N VAL A 102 -15.25 -36.33 -9.82
CA VAL A 102 -14.17 -36.28 -8.81
C VAL A 102 -13.39 -34.97 -8.90
N ILE A 103 -13.08 -34.51 -10.11
CA ILE A 103 -12.36 -33.24 -10.32
C ILE A 103 -13.16 -32.05 -9.75
N PHE A 104 -14.45 -31.94 -10.06
CA PHE A 104 -15.28 -30.84 -9.55
C PHE A 104 -15.46 -30.91 -8.03
N LEU A 105 -15.57 -32.12 -7.46
CA LEU A 105 -15.69 -32.30 -6.02
C LEU A 105 -14.40 -31.92 -5.28
N LEU A 106 -13.23 -32.28 -5.83
CA LEU A 106 -11.93 -31.80 -5.34
C LEU A 106 -11.82 -30.28 -5.46
N PHE A 107 -12.32 -29.69 -6.54
CA PHE A 107 -12.29 -28.25 -6.73
C PHE A 107 -13.13 -27.51 -5.66
N VAL A 108 -14.32 -28.02 -5.32
CA VAL A 108 -15.13 -27.50 -4.21
C VAL A 108 -14.38 -27.61 -2.88
N ALA A 109 -13.73 -28.75 -2.62
CA ALA A 109 -12.92 -28.94 -1.41
C ALA A 109 -11.77 -27.92 -1.32
N VAL A 110 -11.11 -27.64 -2.44
CA VAL A 110 -10.06 -26.60 -2.52
C VAL A 110 -10.62 -25.21 -2.20
N ILE A 111 -11.77 -24.83 -2.75
CA ILE A 111 -12.39 -23.53 -2.46
C ILE A 111 -12.75 -23.42 -0.97
N ALA A 112 -13.32 -24.47 -0.38
CA ALA A 112 -13.64 -24.51 1.04
C ALA A 112 -12.37 -24.36 1.90
N TYR A 113 -11.29 -25.06 1.54
CA TYR A 113 -10.00 -24.93 2.22
C TYR A 113 -9.43 -23.50 2.11
N GLN A 114 -9.52 -22.87 0.93
CA GLN A 114 -9.09 -21.49 0.74
C GLN A 114 -9.89 -20.52 1.63
N ALA A 115 -11.21 -20.69 1.73
CA ALA A 115 -12.07 -19.87 2.58
C ALA A 115 -11.71 -19.99 4.07
N LEU A 116 -11.30 -21.17 4.54
CA LEU A 116 -10.88 -21.40 5.92
C LEU A 116 -9.46 -20.89 6.21
N THR A 117 -8.61 -20.77 5.19
CA THR A 117 -7.19 -20.39 5.34
C THR A 117 -6.90 -18.93 5.03
N VAL A 118 -7.91 -18.10 4.71
CA VAL A 118 -7.74 -16.66 4.41
C VAL A 118 -6.94 -15.94 5.50
N GLU A 119 -7.28 -16.16 6.77
CA GLU A 119 -6.58 -15.50 7.88
C GLU A 119 -5.10 -15.92 7.95
N LYS A 120 -4.80 -17.21 7.75
CA LYS A 120 -3.42 -17.72 7.73
C LYS A 120 -2.62 -17.13 6.57
N LYS A 121 -3.24 -16.95 5.40
CA LYS A 121 -2.58 -16.33 4.24
C LYS A 121 -2.23 -14.87 4.52
N ILE A 122 -3.16 -14.11 5.10
CA ILE A 122 -2.92 -12.72 5.52
C ILE A 122 -1.78 -12.67 6.54
N ASP A 123 -1.77 -13.55 7.54
CA ASP A 123 -0.69 -13.61 8.52
C ASP A 123 0.67 -13.88 7.85
N GLN A 124 0.76 -14.83 6.92
CA GLN A 124 1.98 -15.13 6.19
C GLN A 124 2.46 -13.98 5.29
N GLU A 125 1.53 -13.30 4.60
CA GLU A 125 1.83 -12.13 3.78
C GLU A 125 2.36 -10.98 4.63
N LEU A 126 1.75 -10.73 5.79
CA LEU A 126 2.20 -9.70 6.73
C LEU A 126 3.57 -10.04 7.34
N VAL A 127 3.81 -11.29 7.73
CA VAL A 127 5.12 -11.72 8.22
C VAL A 127 6.20 -11.48 7.15
N LYS A 128 5.92 -11.78 5.88
CA LYS A 128 6.84 -11.47 4.77
C LYS A 128 7.02 -9.96 4.58
N TYR A 129 5.94 -9.19 4.68
CA TYR A 129 5.96 -7.74 4.53
C TYR A 129 6.84 -7.06 5.59
N PHE A 130 6.75 -7.49 6.85
CA PHE A 130 7.49 -6.93 7.97
C PHE A 130 8.89 -7.50 8.14
N LYS A 131 9.26 -8.58 7.45
CA LYS A 131 10.58 -9.21 7.58
C LYS A 131 11.74 -8.24 7.35
N ASN A 132 11.59 -7.31 6.41
CA ASN A 132 12.63 -6.34 6.01
C ASN A 132 12.15 -4.89 6.01
N ARG A 133 11.03 -4.57 6.69
CA ARG A 133 10.46 -3.21 6.68
C ARG A 133 10.16 -2.74 8.09
N ALA A 134 10.65 -1.53 8.39
CA ALA A 134 10.24 -0.82 9.59
C ALA A 134 8.74 -0.51 9.53
N VAL A 135 8.11 -0.47 10.70
CA VAL A 135 6.70 -0.07 10.83
C VAL A 135 6.58 1.41 10.43
N GLY A 136 5.83 1.67 9.37
CA GLY A 136 5.45 3.02 8.98
C GLY A 136 4.35 3.58 9.89
N GLY A 137 4.16 4.89 9.86
CA GLY A 137 3.03 5.54 10.53
C GLY A 137 2.36 6.56 9.62
N GLN A 138 1.12 6.89 9.98
CA GLN A 138 0.30 7.89 9.33
C GLN A 138 -0.34 8.75 10.42
N GLU A 139 -0.06 10.04 10.38
CA GLU A 139 -0.78 11.03 11.16
C GLU A 139 -2.00 11.49 10.37
N VAL A 140 -3.18 11.40 10.98
CA VAL A 140 -4.44 11.83 10.39
C VAL A 140 -5.00 12.94 11.25
N ALA A 141 -5.21 14.10 10.64
CA ALA A 141 -5.78 15.26 11.28
C ALA A 141 -7.07 15.68 10.56
N LEU A 142 -8.14 15.90 11.32
CA LEU A 142 -9.49 16.13 10.82
C LEU A 142 -9.97 17.51 11.28
N ASN A 143 -10.58 18.25 10.35
CA ASN A 143 -11.33 19.48 10.65
C ASN A 143 -12.72 19.40 9.99
N LYS A 144 -13.58 20.40 10.18
CA LYS A 144 -14.94 20.45 9.63
C LYS A 144 -14.99 20.42 8.10
N GLU A 145 -13.91 20.82 7.45
CA GLU A 145 -13.84 21.05 6.00
C GLU A 145 -12.94 20.04 5.28
N MET A 146 -11.76 19.76 5.85
CA MET A 146 -10.75 18.91 5.21
C MET A 146 -10.08 17.93 6.16
N ILE A 147 -9.41 16.96 5.57
CA ILE A 147 -8.72 15.86 6.20
C ILE A 147 -7.28 15.88 5.70
N LEU A 148 -6.36 16.00 6.64
CA LEU A 148 -4.94 16.03 6.39
C LEU A 148 -4.36 14.68 6.79
N VAL A 149 -3.63 14.08 5.86
CA VAL A 149 -2.99 12.78 6.02
C VAL A 149 -1.51 12.93 5.76
N GLU A 150 -0.71 12.79 6.80
CA GLU A 150 0.74 12.89 6.74
C GLU A 150 1.34 11.50 6.99
N ASN A 151 1.95 10.92 5.96
CA ASN A 151 2.67 9.67 6.11
C ASN A 151 4.07 9.98 6.64
N LYS A 152 4.55 9.26 7.67
CA LYS A 152 5.88 9.49 8.27
C LYS A 152 7.07 9.33 7.29
N ASN A 153 6.82 8.74 6.13
CA ASN A 153 7.81 8.55 5.07
C ASN A 153 7.60 9.48 3.86
N SER A 154 6.64 10.41 3.91
CA SER A 154 6.34 11.38 2.85
C SER A 154 6.70 12.78 3.30
N THR A 155 7.33 13.55 2.42
CA THR A 155 7.66 14.98 2.67
C THR A 155 6.44 15.89 2.50
N ILE A 156 5.39 15.42 1.83
CA ILE A 156 4.21 16.22 1.49
C ILE A 156 2.96 15.58 2.12
N PRO A 157 2.15 16.34 2.87
CA PRO A 157 0.89 15.88 3.42
C PRO A 157 -0.18 15.82 2.32
N PHE A 158 -1.03 14.80 2.35
CA PHE A 158 -2.18 14.70 1.48
C PHE A 158 -3.37 15.42 2.10
N VAL A 159 -4.03 16.28 1.34
CA VAL A 159 -5.23 17.00 1.77
C VAL A 159 -6.42 16.48 0.98
N TYR A 160 -7.43 16.01 1.70
CA TYR A 160 -8.68 15.50 1.14
C TYR A 160 -9.87 16.31 1.65
N GLU A 161 -10.87 16.52 0.80
CA GLU A 161 -12.15 17.09 1.22
C GLU A 161 -13.10 15.98 1.69
N TRP A 162 -14.07 16.31 2.54
CA TRP A 162 -15.08 15.32 2.98
C TRP A 162 -15.88 14.73 1.82
N ASN A 163 -15.98 15.45 0.70
CA ASN A 163 -16.65 14.97 -0.50
C ASN A 163 -15.91 13.83 -1.21
N ASP A 164 -14.58 13.78 -1.06
CA ASP A 164 -13.73 12.75 -1.66
C ASP A 164 -13.91 11.39 -0.97
N ILE A 165 -14.40 11.39 0.27
CA ILE A 165 -14.67 10.17 1.02
C ILE A 165 -16.04 9.62 0.62
N LYS A 166 -16.02 8.40 0.11
CA LYS A 166 -17.22 7.69 -0.36
C LYS A 166 -17.97 7.01 0.78
N SER A 167 -17.27 6.50 1.78
CA SER A 167 -17.86 5.79 2.91
C SER A 167 -16.90 5.76 4.10
N ALA A 168 -17.46 5.71 5.30
CA ALA A 168 -16.73 5.52 6.54
C ALA A 168 -17.25 4.27 7.25
N ASP A 169 -16.36 3.37 7.68
CA ASP A 169 -16.72 2.17 8.41
C ASP A 169 -15.97 2.12 9.73
N GLU A 170 -16.67 1.87 10.83
CA GLU A 170 -16.12 1.81 12.18
C GLU A 170 -16.10 0.36 12.69
N ILE A 171 -14.93 -0.10 13.13
CA ILE A 171 -14.70 -1.48 13.53
C ILE A 171 -13.85 -1.50 14.78
N LYS A 172 -14.46 -1.87 15.92
CA LYS A 172 -13.78 -2.03 17.21
C LYS A 172 -12.87 -0.83 17.56
N ASP A 173 -11.55 -0.97 17.44
CA ASP A 173 -10.55 0.05 17.79
C ASP A 173 -10.23 1.00 16.61
N PHE A 174 -10.72 0.73 15.40
CA PHE A 174 -10.33 1.44 14.18
C PHE A 174 -11.52 2.10 13.48
N VAL A 175 -11.25 3.23 12.84
CA VAL A 175 -12.15 3.88 11.86
C VAL A 175 -11.46 3.87 10.50
N TYR A 176 -12.18 3.41 9.49
CA TYR A 176 -11.72 3.33 8.11
C TYR A 176 -12.46 4.34 7.25
N LEU A 177 -11.72 5.28 6.64
CA LEU A 177 -12.26 6.24 5.69
C LEU A 177 -11.86 5.82 4.27
N PHE A 178 -12.83 5.57 3.40
CA PHE A 178 -12.61 5.07 2.06
C PHE A 178 -12.72 6.17 1.01
N LEU A 179 -11.59 6.52 0.39
CA LEU A 179 -11.59 7.26 -0.88
C LEU A 179 -11.88 6.30 -2.05
N SER A 180 -11.29 5.12 -1.99
CA SER A 180 -11.46 4.03 -2.96
C SER A 180 -11.67 2.70 -2.24
N ALA A 181 -12.13 1.67 -2.97
CA ALA A 181 -12.36 0.35 -2.39
C ALA A 181 -11.07 -0.40 -2.00
N GLN A 182 -9.89 0.10 -2.39
CA GLN A 182 -8.62 -0.61 -2.26
C GLN A 182 -7.82 -0.20 -1.03
N ALA A 183 -7.74 1.09 -0.70
CA ALA A 183 -6.91 1.62 0.38
C ALA A 183 -7.70 2.63 1.23
N PRO A 184 -8.11 2.26 2.46
CA PRO A 184 -8.67 3.21 3.41
C PRO A 184 -7.59 4.02 4.13
N ILE A 185 -7.94 5.24 4.52
CA ILE A 185 -7.26 5.94 5.62
C ILE A 185 -7.69 5.28 6.92
N ILE A 186 -6.72 4.94 7.77
CA ILE A 186 -6.97 4.22 9.03
C ILE A 186 -6.73 5.17 10.18
N ILE A 187 -7.75 5.34 11.03
CA ILE A 187 -7.67 6.12 12.26
C ILE A 187 -7.76 5.13 13.42
N ASP A 188 -6.74 5.12 14.26
CA ASP A 188 -6.68 4.32 15.48
C ASP A 188 -7.29 5.11 16.65
N LYS A 189 -8.40 4.61 17.21
CA LYS A 189 -9.09 5.27 18.33
C LYS A 189 -8.27 5.24 19.61
N GLU A 190 -7.39 4.26 19.77
CA GLU A 190 -6.51 4.15 20.94
C GLU A 190 -5.38 5.19 20.90
N ARG A 191 -5.14 5.83 19.75
CA ARG A 191 -4.00 6.73 19.51
C ARG A 191 -4.43 8.12 19.03
N LEU A 192 -5.52 8.61 19.59
CA LEU A 192 -5.95 9.99 19.42
C LEU A 192 -5.05 10.92 20.25
N ILE A 193 -4.42 11.87 19.58
CA ILE A 193 -3.56 12.91 20.17
C ILE A 193 -4.41 14.14 20.54
N VAL A 194 -5.38 14.49 19.70
CA VAL A 194 -6.27 15.65 19.90
C VAL A 194 -7.70 15.21 19.64
N GLY A 195 -8.62 15.62 20.52
CA GLY A 195 -10.05 15.31 20.43
C GLY A 195 -10.43 13.96 21.06
N ASP A 196 -11.74 13.75 21.22
CA ASP A 196 -12.31 12.54 21.82
C ASP A 196 -12.90 11.60 20.76
N VAL A 197 -13.00 10.31 21.10
CA VAL A 197 -13.69 9.29 20.28
C VAL A 197 -15.13 9.71 19.99
N ALA A 198 -15.82 10.30 20.97
CA ALA A 198 -17.19 10.80 20.80
C ALA A 198 -17.28 11.94 19.77
N LEU A 199 -16.28 12.83 19.75
CA LEU A 199 -16.19 13.94 18.82
C LEU A 199 -15.90 13.45 17.40
N LEU A 200 -15.03 12.45 17.27
CA LEU A 200 -14.80 11.76 16.00
C LEU A 200 -16.11 11.13 15.48
N GLN A 201 -16.83 10.39 16.32
CA GLN A 201 -18.10 9.78 15.94
C GLN A 201 -19.18 10.80 15.56
N SER A 202 -19.26 11.94 16.26
CA SER A 202 -20.22 12.99 15.90
C SER A 202 -19.91 13.61 14.54
N ILE A 203 -18.62 13.88 14.25
CA ILE A 203 -18.20 14.38 12.94
C ILE A 203 -18.57 13.38 11.85
N LEU A 204 -18.33 12.09 12.06
CA LEU A 204 -18.66 11.05 11.08
C LEU A 204 -20.17 10.94 10.87
N LYS A 205 -20.98 10.98 11.93
CA LYS A 205 -22.44 10.94 11.81
C LYS A 205 -23.00 12.18 11.08
N GLU A 206 -22.42 13.35 11.32
CA GLU A 206 -22.82 14.60 10.66
C GLU A 206 -22.44 14.61 9.18
N LYS A 207 -21.27 14.09 8.82
CA LYS A 207 -20.75 14.10 7.44
C LYS A 207 -21.23 12.91 6.59
N PHE A 208 -21.64 11.80 7.22
CA PHE A 208 -22.10 10.59 6.54
C PHE A 208 -23.55 10.16 6.87
N PRO A 209 -24.55 11.06 6.89
CA PRO A 209 -25.93 10.67 7.18
C PRO A 209 -26.51 9.74 6.10
N GLU A 210 -26.13 9.94 4.83
CA GLU A 210 -26.65 9.18 3.68
C GLU A 210 -25.60 8.28 2.99
N LYS A 211 -24.30 8.54 3.21
CA LYS A 211 -23.17 7.88 2.50
C LYS A 211 -22.66 6.59 3.16
N GLY A 212 -23.42 6.02 4.10
CA GLY A 212 -23.17 4.67 4.61
C GLY A 212 -22.10 4.59 5.69
N TYR A 213 -22.27 5.35 6.77
CA TYR A 213 -21.54 5.09 8.01
C TYR A 213 -22.03 3.78 8.65
N LYS A 214 -21.14 2.77 8.73
CA LYS A 214 -21.45 1.47 9.33
C LYS A 214 -20.60 1.23 10.56
N VAL A 215 -21.25 1.00 11.68
CA VAL A 215 -20.61 0.57 12.92
C VAL A 215 -20.71 -0.95 13.02
N MET A 216 -19.55 -1.61 13.11
CA MET A 216 -19.45 -3.03 13.36
C MET A 216 -18.78 -3.25 14.71
N GLU A 217 -19.57 -3.68 15.69
CA GLU A 217 -19.10 -4.03 17.03
C GLU A 217 -18.48 -5.43 17.10
N LYS A 218 -18.76 -6.29 16.11
CA LYS A 218 -18.27 -7.66 16.10
C LYS A 218 -16.77 -7.70 15.76
N ASP A 219 -16.02 -8.45 16.58
CA ASP A 219 -14.62 -8.73 16.30
C ASP A 219 -14.52 -9.55 15.01
N ILE A 220 -13.65 -9.07 14.11
CA ILE A 220 -13.49 -9.68 12.80
C ILE A 220 -12.41 -10.77 12.86
N ALA A 221 -11.41 -10.62 13.73
CA ALA A 221 -10.33 -11.58 13.86
C ALA A 221 -10.81 -12.82 14.64
N LYS A 222 -10.73 -14.01 14.01
CA LYS A 222 -11.07 -15.27 14.70
C LYS A 222 -9.98 -15.70 15.68
N ARG A 223 -8.73 -15.29 15.45
CA ARG A 223 -7.59 -15.57 16.34
C ARG A 223 -7.13 -14.28 17.00
N LYS A 224 -6.87 -14.34 18.31
CA LYS A 224 -6.22 -13.23 19.03
C LYS A 224 -4.88 -12.92 18.37
N ILE A 225 -4.64 -11.64 18.10
CA ILE A 225 -3.40 -11.16 17.52
C ILE A 225 -2.37 -11.12 18.65
N THR A 226 -1.42 -12.06 18.64
CA THR A 226 -0.36 -12.19 19.66
C THR A 226 0.97 -11.58 19.25
N PHE A 227 1.09 -11.07 18.02
CA PHE A 227 2.32 -10.41 17.54
C PHE A 227 2.28 -8.91 17.86
N GLU A 228 2.76 -8.55 19.05
CA GLU A 228 3.30 -7.21 19.30
C GLU A 228 4.71 -7.19 18.70
N HIS A 229 4.98 -6.27 17.78
CA HIS A 229 6.34 -6.10 17.28
C HIS A 229 7.19 -5.58 18.45
N ALA A 230 8.23 -6.33 18.82
CA ALA A 230 9.28 -5.77 19.66
C ALA A 230 9.75 -4.47 18.99
N LYS A 231 9.85 -3.39 19.78
CA LYS A 231 10.50 -2.15 19.35
C LYS A 231 11.84 -2.55 18.75
N VAL A 232 12.02 -2.37 17.45
CA VAL A 232 13.34 -2.46 16.84
C VAL A 232 14.11 -1.28 17.43
N GLU A 233 14.98 -1.56 18.39
CA GLU A 233 15.95 -0.59 18.89
C GLU A 233 16.79 -0.11 17.71
N GLU A 234 17.01 1.19 17.63
CA GLU A 234 17.61 1.86 16.46
C GLU A 234 19.05 1.40 16.15
N GLU A 235 19.66 0.60 17.05
CA GLU A 235 21.03 0.10 16.94
C GLU A 235 21.21 -0.89 15.77
N ASP A 236 20.21 -1.72 15.46
CA ASP A 236 20.30 -2.71 14.38
C ASP A 236 20.29 -2.08 12.97
N LYS A 237 19.81 -0.85 12.81
CA LYS A 237 19.85 -0.13 11.52
C LYS A 237 21.28 0.30 11.17
N VAL A 238 22.12 0.58 12.17
CA VAL A 238 23.48 1.07 11.94
C VAL A 238 24.39 -0.09 11.51
N GLU A 239 24.15 -1.30 12.00
CA GLU A 239 24.97 -2.47 11.69
C GLU A 239 24.69 -3.00 10.27
N ILE A 240 23.42 -3.01 9.83
CA ILE A 240 23.04 -3.45 8.48
C ILE A 240 23.58 -2.51 7.39
N VAL A 241 23.62 -1.19 7.66
CA VAL A 241 24.18 -0.21 6.71
C VAL A 241 25.71 -0.34 6.62
N LYS A 242 26.40 -0.69 7.71
CA LYS A 242 27.85 -0.94 7.69
C LYS A 242 28.22 -2.21 6.92
N LEU A 243 27.48 -3.29 7.13
CA LEU A 243 27.67 -4.56 6.42
C LEU A 243 27.46 -4.40 4.90
N SER A 244 26.43 -3.66 4.50
CA SER A 244 26.16 -3.37 3.07
C SER A 244 27.23 -2.49 2.42
N ALA A 245 27.82 -1.55 3.16
CA ALA A 245 28.87 -0.67 2.64
C ALA A 245 30.23 -1.40 2.51
N GLU A 246 30.51 -2.36 3.39
CA GLU A 246 31.72 -3.19 3.31
C GLU A 246 31.65 -4.21 2.16
N GLU A 247 30.48 -4.79 1.88
CA GLU A 247 30.27 -5.66 0.71
C GLU A 247 30.42 -4.89 -0.62
N GLU A 248 29.85 -3.67 -0.73
CA GLU A 248 30.04 -2.83 -1.92
C GLU A 248 31.50 -2.40 -2.12
N ALA A 249 32.25 -2.16 -1.03
CA ALA A 249 33.67 -1.82 -1.10
C ALA A 249 34.56 -3.00 -1.53
N GLN A 250 34.20 -4.24 -1.20
CA GLN A 250 34.92 -5.44 -1.65
C GLN A 250 34.66 -5.74 -3.13
N VAL A 251 33.41 -5.61 -3.59
CA VAL A 251 33.06 -5.82 -5.01
C VAL A 251 33.76 -4.81 -5.92
N LYS A 252 33.93 -3.56 -5.47
CA LYS A 252 34.63 -2.51 -6.22
C LYS A 252 36.15 -2.79 -6.35
N LYS A 253 36.78 -3.31 -5.29
CA LYS A 253 38.21 -3.70 -5.33
C LYS A 253 38.48 -4.90 -6.24
N GLU A 254 37.58 -5.87 -6.33
CA GLU A 254 37.72 -7.01 -7.25
C GLU A 254 37.50 -6.62 -8.72
N GLN A 255 36.65 -5.63 -9.00
CA GLN A 255 36.45 -5.12 -10.36
C GLN A 255 37.64 -4.29 -10.85
N ASP A 256 38.22 -3.44 -10.00
CA ASP A 256 39.37 -2.61 -10.38
C ASP A 256 40.64 -3.44 -10.63
N GLN A 257 40.82 -4.58 -9.93
CA GLN A 257 41.94 -5.51 -10.20
C GLN A 257 41.79 -6.25 -11.55
N LYS A 258 40.58 -6.65 -11.93
CA LYS A 258 40.34 -7.33 -13.22
C LYS A 258 40.49 -6.40 -14.43
N VAL A 259 40.25 -5.10 -14.27
CA VAL A 259 40.47 -4.10 -15.33
C VAL A 259 41.95 -3.80 -15.50
N ALA A 260 42.73 -3.74 -14.42
CA ALA A 260 44.18 -3.51 -14.48
C ALA A 260 44.96 -4.67 -15.13
N GLU A 261 44.47 -5.92 -15.01
CA GLU A 261 45.11 -7.08 -15.63
C GLU A 261 44.89 -7.12 -17.15
N LYS A 262 43.70 -6.71 -17.64
CA LYS A 262 43.42 -6.63 -19.08
C LYS A 262 44.19 -5.55 -19.82
N ILE A 263 44.60 -4.47 -19.15
CA ILE A 263 45.34 -3.37 -19.79
C ILE A 263 46.81 -3.77 -20.03
N LYS A 264 47.39 -4.67 -19.23
CA LYS A 264 48.77 -5.14 -19.42
C LYS A 264 48.94 -6.18 -20.54
N ASP A 265 47.88 -6.89 -20.92
CA ASP A 265 47.96 -7.90 -21.99
C ASP A 265 47.83 -7.32 -23.42
N GLU A 266 47.29 -6.11 -23.60
CA GLU A 266 47.19 -5.48 -24.92
C GLU A 266 48.40 -4.62 -25.33
N GLU A 267 49.25 -4.18 -24.40
CA GLU A 267 50.50 -3.46 -24.72
C GLU A 267 51.70 -4.39 -25.05
N GLY A 268 51.56 -5.70 -24.91
CA GLY A 268 52.58 -6.71 -25.26
C GLY A 268 52.51 -7.26 -26.68
N LYS A 269 51.54 -6.82 -27.50
CA LYS A 269 51.38 -7.23 -28.91
C LYS A 269 51.13 -6.02 -29.82
N LYS A 270 52.09 -5.11 -29.93
CA LYS A 270 52.29 -4.28 -31.12
C LYS A 270 53.78 -4.12 -31.41
#